data_AF-A0A363NW29-F1
#
_entry.id   AF-A0A363NW29-F1
#
_cell.length_a   1.000
_cell.length_b   1.000
_cell.length_c   1.000
_cell.angle_alpha   90.00
_cell.angle_beta   90.00
_cell.angle_gamma   90.00
#
_symmetry.space_group_name_H-M   'P 1'
#
loop_
_entity.id
_entity.type
_entity.pdbx_description
1 polymer ?
#
loop_
_entity_poly.entity_id
_entity_poly.type
_entity_poly.pdbx_seq_one_letter_code
_entity_poly.pdbx_strand_id
1 'polypeptide(L)'
;MRQLWLTNWILLLFSSCSLNGALKEKAQFETQTIPELKLSDSGSNYIAVDSNFLLQNRQGLWELYVTGNPMEIGLKTGLLTRSLYAYQEDAFFSKIQEFIPSTKKQKWMMRLTKIYNRKIHKYIPSEYKKEIFALSTYASPRYDALMDPYQRNLFLHGAHDLGHAFQDLALVGCSSLAAWDQKSADGGLIIGRNFDFYAGDDFSKNKLISIVKPDSGYAFLSVGWAGMIGVVSGMNRAGLTVTLNAGKSSIPWAAKTPISIVAREILQYARNFKEAIAIAKKHPIFISESLMIGSADEGKAILIEMSPHKFDVYESENTNHLLCTNHFQSPAYRSDKRNLKQIEESHSTYRYQLLTAQLQEHDKLTPNKVATILRDRNGLKNKEIGLGNEKALNQLLAHHGIVFQPEKRLVWVSANPYQLGEFVCYDLNKIFDSTLHKTGHSVSSAGLNIPPDPFLNSKAYQDYERYRNFDRIIDHKLKTKESISESEWQNYQELNPLFWAVYYKKGKYYFDQKRYGEALDQFQRANALEVTTAVDQKNIASYIRKIEKKGDHR
;
A
#
# COMPACT_ATOMS: atom_id res chain seq x y z
N MET A 1 10.05 -12.96 -44.14
CA MET A 1 10.17 -13.50 -42.76
C MET A 1 9.72 -12.53 -41.65
N ARG A 2 10.04 -11.21 -41.66
CA ARG A 2 9.57 -10.26 -40.62
C ARG A 2 8.05 -9.98 -40.60
N GLN A 3 7.36 -10.01 -41.75
CA GLN A 3 5.89 -9.82 -41.83
C GLN A 3 5.11 -11.03 -41.31
N LEU A 4 5.60 -12.26 -41.52
CA LEU A 4 5.00 -13.50 -41.01
C LEU A 4 5.09 -13.64 -39.48
N TRP A 5 6.09 -13.00 -38.86
CA TRP A 5 6.21 -12.94 -37.40
C TRP A 5 5.21 -11.97 -36.78
N LEU A 6 4.99 -10.80 -37.39
CA LEU A 6 3.97 -9.85 -36.94
C LEU A 6 2.55 -10.40 -37.11
N THR A 7 2.26 -11.08 -38.24
CA THR A 7 0.93 -11.67 -38.46
C THR A 7 0.67 -12.86 -37.54
N ASN A 8 1.66 -13.71 -37.24
CA ASN A 8 1.52 -14.75 -36.22
C ASN A 8 1.38 -14.19 -34.80
N TRP A 9 2.05 -13.08 -34.47
CA TRP A 9 1.83 -12.38 -33.20
C TRP A 9 0.43 -11.80 -33.08
N ILE A 10 -0.09 -11.21 -34.18
CA ILE A 10 -1.45 -10.68 -34.26
C ILE A 10 -2.48 -11.83 -34.19
N LEU A 11 -2.25 -12.95 -34.86
CA LEU A 11 -3.12 -14.14 -34.79
C LEU A 11 -3.14 -14.78 -33.39
N LEU A 12 -2.01 -14.78 -32.66
CA LEU A 12 -1.95 -15.24 -31.27
C LEU A 12 -2.70 -14.29 -30.31
N LEU A 13 -2.76 -12.99 -30.61
CA LEU A 13 -3.59 -12.00 -29.89
C LEU A 13 -5.10 -12.23 -30.09
N PHE A 14 -5.51 -12.89 -31.19
CA PHE A 14 -6.91 -13.21 -31.51
C PHE A 14 -7.33 -14.64 -31.15
N SER A 15 -6.46 -15.45 -30.52
CA SER A 15 -6.86 -16.75 -29.97
C SER A 15 -7.73 -16.56 -28.71
N SER A 16 -9.03 -16.34 -28.95
CA SER A 16 -10.09 -16.11 -27.93
C SER A 16 -10.09 -17.12 -26.78
N CYS A 17 -9.65 -18.36 -27.04
CA CYS A 17 -9.54 -19.41 -26.01
C CYS A 17 -8.58 -19.06 -24.86
N SER A 18 -7.51 -18.29 -25.08
CA SER A 18 -6.52 -17.97 -24.04
C SER A 18 -6.90 -16.75 -23.18
N LEU A 19 -7.73 -15.86 -23.71
CA LEU A 19 -8.23 -14.66 -23.01
C LEU A 19 -9.48 -14.96 -22.17
N ASN A 20 -10.15 -16.08 -22.43
CA ASN A 20 -11.42 -16.46 -21.80
C ASN A 20 -11.28 -17.46 -20.64
N GLY A 21 -10.06 -17.81 -20.20
CA GLY A 21 -9.86 -18.81 -19.13
C GLY A 21 -10.60 -18.47 -17.84
N ALA A 22 -10.50 -17.22 -17.39
CA ALA A 22 -11.23 -16.71 -16.24
C ALA A 22 -12.76 -16.72 -16.47
N LEU A 23 -13.24 -16.46 -17.70
CA LEU A 23 -14.68 -16.49 -18.01
C LEU A 23 -15.24 -17.92 -18.01
N LYS A 24 -14.45 -18.92 -18.39
CA LYS A 24 -14.84 -20.33 -18.27
C LYS A 24 -14.99 -20.74 -16.80
N GLU A 25 -14.07 -20.28 -15.93
CA GLU A 25 -14.19 -20.52 -14.48
C GLU A 25 -15.38 -19.78 -13.88
N LYS A 26 -15.63 -18.53 -14.29
CA LYS A 26 -16.82 -17.77 -13.93
C LYS A 26 -18.10 -18.57 -14.22
N ALA A 27 -18.23 -19.09 -15.44
CA ALA A 27 -19.38 -19.88 -15.84
C ALA A 27 -19.60 -21.13 -14.95
N GLN A 28 -18.52 -21.74 -14.42
CA GLN A 28 -18.62 -22.86 -13.48
C GLN A 28 -19.06 -22.44 -12.07
N PHE A 29 -18.80 -21.21 -11.67
CA PHE A 29 -19.29 -20.67 -10.41
C PHE A 29 -20.75 -20.22 -10.52
N GLU A 30 -21.17 -19.72 -11.68
CA GLU A 30 -22.56 -19.33 -11.97
C GLU A 30 -23.54 -20.50 -11.97
N THR A 31 -23.07 -21.75 -12.17
CA THR A 31 -23.93 -22.93 -12.05
C THR A 31 -24.17 -23.38 -10.60
N GLN A 32 -23.42 -22.82 -9.63
CA GLN A 32 -23.62 -23.12 -8.23
C GLN A 32 -24.82 -22.32 -7.69
N THR A 33 -25.57 -22.91 -6.78
CA THR A 33 -26.65 -22.19 -6.09
C THR A 33 -26.05 -21.03 -5.30
N ILE A 34 -26.42 -19.81 -5.69
CA ILE A 34 -26.02 -18.59 -5.00
C ILE A 34 -27.06 -18.33 -3.89
N PRO A 35 -26.67 -18.31 -2.61
CA PRO A 35 -27.57 -17.97 -1.52
C PRO A 35 -28.21 -16.60 -1.74
N GLU A 36 -29.53 -16.50 -1.59
CA GLU A 36 -30.22 -15.22 -1.61
C GLU A 36 -29.95 -14.49 -0.28
N LEU A 37 -29.19 -13.41 -0.33
CA LEU A 37 -28.91 -12.57 0.83
C LEU A 37 -29.92 -11.42 0.90
N LYS A 38 -30.55 -11.25 2.07
CA LYS A 38 -31.46 -10.13 2.35
C LYS A 38 -30.88 -9.27 3.45
N LEU A 39 -30.86 -7.96 3.24
CA LEU A 39 -30.44 -7.02 4.28
C LEU A 39 -31.41 -7.15 5.47
N SER A 40 -30.86 -7.36 6.65
CA SER A 40 -31.62 -7.39 7.90
C SER A 40 -31.84 -5.99 8.46
N ASP A 41 -30.88 -5.09 8.24
CA ASP A 41 -30.93 -3.68 8.67
C ASP A 41 -30.01 -2.81 7.79
N SER A 42 -30.37 -1.53 7.61
CA SER A 42 -29.56 -0.56 6.87
C SER A 42 -29.81 0.88 7.33
N GLY A 43 -28.74 1.61 7.58
CA GLY A 43 -28.67 3.06 7.81
C GLY A 43 -27.47 3.69 7.12
N SER A 44 -27.22 4.98 7.34
CA SER A 44 -26.11 5.69 6.66
C SER A 44 -24.73 5.14 7.01
N ASN A 45 -24.55 4.65 8.23
CA ASN A 45 -23.26 4.20 8.77
C ASN A 45 -23.28 2.73 9.21
N TYR A 46 -24.32 1.97 8.85
CA TYR A 46 -24.51 0.59 9.27
C TYR A 46 -25.31 -0.21 8.25
N ILE A 47 -24.88 -1.42 7.94
CA ILE A 47 -25.60 -2.36 7.06
C ILE A 47 -25.38 -3.77 7.61
N ALA A 48 -26.42 -4.60 7.66
CA ALA A 48 -26.30 -5.98 8.12
C ALA A 48 -27.03 -7.01 7.26
N VAL A 49 -26.51 -8.24 7.29
CA VAL A 49 -27.14 -9.47 6.82
C VAL A 49 -26.90 -10.56 7.86
N ASP A 50 -27.98 -11.02 8.50
CA ASP A 50 -27.92 -11.90 9.66
C ASP A 50 -27.01 -11.32 10.77
N SER A 51 -25.99 -12.08 11.20
CA SER A 51 -24.96 -11.66 12.15
C SER A 51 -23.75 -10.97 11.50
N ASN A 52 -23.77 -10.71 10.20
CA ASN A 52 -22.68 -10.10 9.45
C ASN A 52 -23.01 -8.64 9.21
N PHE A 53 -22.03 -7.75 9.28
CA PHE A 53 -22.31 -6.34 9.16
C PHE A 53 -21.13 -5.52 8.65
N LEU A 54 -21.47 -4.32 8.18
CA LEU A 54 -20.56 -3.21 7.95
C LEU A 54 -21.00 -2.06 8.85
N LEU A 55 -20.07 -1.48 9.61
CA LEU A 55 -20.32 -0.33 10.49
C LEU A 55 -19.21 0.71 10.30
N GLN A 56 -19.55 1.99 10.18
CA GLN A 56 -18.56 3.06 10.34
C GLN A 56 -18.46 3.46 11.81
N ASN A 57 -17.28 3.28 12.41
CA ASN A 57 -17.06 3.69 13.80
C ASN A 57 -16.91 5.22 13.93
N ARG A 58 -16.84 5.72 15.17
CA ARG A 58 -16.76 7.16 15.46
C ARG A 58 -15.51 7.84 14.88
N GLN A 59 -14.45 7.09 14.61
CA GLN A 59 -13.21 7.58 14.00
C GLN A 59 -13.26 7.57 12.46
N GLY A 60 -14.35 7.09 11.87
CA GLY A 60 -14.53 7.01 10.42
C GLY A 60 -13.94 5.76 9.77
N LEU A 61 -13.44 4.77 10.54
CA LEU A 61 -13.02 3.48 10.00
C LEU A 61 -14.25 2.60 9.75
N TRP A 62 -14.26 1.91 8.61
CA TRP A 62 -15.30 0.94 8.28
C TRP A 62 -14.92 -0.43 8.82
N GLU A 63 -15.78 -1.02 9.64
CA GLU A 63 -15.61 -2.33 10.28
C GLU A 63 -16.53 -3.33 9.60
N LEU A 64 -15.96 -4.26 8.86
CA LEU A 64 -16.67 -5.34 8.18
C LEU A 64 -16.49 -6.64 8.96
N TYR A 65 -17.58 -7.25 9.42
CA TYR A 65 -17.56 -8.59 10.03
C TYR A 65 -18.31 -9.57 9.14
N VAL A 66 -17.61 -10.59 8.63
CA VAL A 66 -18.16 -11.60 7.72
C VAL A 66 -17.72 -13.02 8.07
N THR A 67 -18.64 -13.96 7.93
CA THR A 67 -18.42 -15.38 8.22
C THR A 67 -18.92 -16.30 7.11
N GLY A 68 -18.35 -17.50 7.02
CA GLY A 68 -18.84 -18.60 6.17
C GLY A 68 -17.79 -19.18 5.24
N ASN A 69 -18.25 -19.91 4.22
CA ASN A 69 -17.38 -20.43 3.17
C ASN A 69 -16.98 -19.32 2.17
N PRO A 70 -16.02 -19.55 1.26
CA PRO A 70 -15.53 -18.52 0.35
C PRO A 70 -16.62 -17.84 -0.51
N MET A 71 -17.64 -18.59 -0.95
CA MET A 71 -18.75 -18.03 -1.72
C MET A 71 -19.58 -17.07 -0.84
N GLU A 72 -19.94 -17.51 0.37
CA GLU A 72 -20.72 -16.70 1.31
C GLU A 72 -19.99 -15.44 1.75
N ILE A 73 -18.69 -15.55 2.08
CA ILE A 73 -17.85 -14.41 2.45
C ILE A 73 -17.82 -13.40 1.31
N GLY A 74 -17.62 -13.84 0.07
CA GLY A 74 -17.58 -12.93 -1.07
C GLY A 74 -18.92 -12.24 -1.32
N LEU A 75 -20.04 -12.97 -1.25
CA LEU A 75 -21.38 -12.40 -1.44
C LEU A 75 -21.72 -11.39 -0.34
N LYS A 76 -21.49 -11.74 0.93
CA LYS A 76 -21.73 -10.86 2.08
C LYS A 76 -20.84 -9.63 2.01
N THR A 77 -19.55 -9.80 1.70
CA THR A 77 -18.62 -8.67 1.53
C THR A 77 -19.09 -7.75 0.42
N GLY A 78 -19.45 -8.28 -0.76
CA GLY A 78 -19.92 -7.48 -1.89
C GLY A 78 -21.21 -6.73 -1.60
N LEU A 79 -22.19 -7.39 -0.97
CA LEU A 79 -23.44 -6.78 -0.57
C LEU A 79 -23.22 -5.66 0.45
N LEU A 80 -22.53 -5.98 1.56
CA LEU A 80 -22.34 -5.06 2.68
C LEU A 80 -21.48 -3.85 2.29
N THR A 81 -20.47 -4.04 1.42
CA THR A 81 -19.55 -2.98 1.00
C THR A 81 -19.90 -2.31 -0.33
N ARG A 82 -21.06 -2.60 -0.92
CA ARG A 82 -21.40 -2.22 -2.31
C ARG A 82 -21.10 -0.75 -2.65
N SER A 83 -21.47 0.19 -1.78
CA SER A 83 -21.25 1.62 -1.99
C SER A 83 -19.76 1.99 -1.91
N LEU A 84 -19.06 1.48 -0.90
CA LEU A 84 -17.62 1.67 -0.72
C LEU A 84 -16.82 1.06 -1.86
N TYR A 85 -17.24 -0.11 -2.33
CA TYR A 85 -16.60 -0.82 -3.41
C TYR A 85 -16.74 -0.05 -4.73
N ALA A 86 -17.94 0.43 -5.05
CA ALA A 86 -18.15 1.30 -6.21
C ALA A 86 -17.32 2.60 -6.14
N TYR A 87 -17.24 3.22 -4.95
CA TYR A 87 -16.39 4.39 -4.72
C TYR A 87 -14.90 4.08 -4.94
N GLN A 88 -14.42 2.94 -4.46
CA GLN A 88 -13.03 2.54 -4.61
C GLN A 88 -12.65 2.30 -6.08
N GLU A 89 -13.52 1.63 -6.84
CA GLU A 89 -13.31 1.46 -8.28
C GLU A 89 -13.27 2.82 -8.99
N ASP A 90 -14.16 3.76 -8.65
CA ASP A 90 -14.17 5.09 -9.25
C ASP A 90 -12.93 5.91 -8.89
N ALA A 91 -12.47 5.88 -7.63
CA ALA A 91 -11.23 6.51 -7.22
C ALA A 91 -10.02 6.00 -8.02
N PHE A 92 -9.91 4.67 -8.18
CA PHE A 92 -8.81 4.05 -8.93
C PHE A 92 -8.87 4.36 -10.44
N PHE A 93 -10.01 4.13 -11.08
CA PHE A 93 -10.13 4.32 -12.53
C PHE A 93 -10.14 5.80 -12.92
N SER A 94 -10.59 6.72 -12.05
CA SER A 94 -10.48 8.16 -12.29
C SER A 94 -9.02 8.61 -12.31
N LYS A 95 -8.15 8.06 -11.45
CA LYS A 95 -6.70 8.32 -11.56
C LYS A 95 -6.11 7.83 -12.86
N ILE A 96 -6.50 6.66 -13.35
CA ILE A 96 -6.09 6.19 -14.68
C ILE A 96 -6.53 7.19 -15.77
N GLN A 97 -7.73 7.77 -15.66
CA GLN A 97 -8.21 8.77 -16.61
C GLN A 97 -7.42 10.08 -16.53
N GLU A 98 -7.00 10.52 -15.34
CA GLU A 98 -6.13 11.69 -15.17
C GLU A 98 -4.76 11.49 -15.85
N PHE A 99 -4.14 10.32 -15.67
CA PHE A 99 -2.84 10.00 -16.28
C PHE A 99 -2.94 9.75 -17.79
N ILE A 100 -4.03 9.14 -18.25
CA ILE A 100 -4.26 8.81 -19.66
C ILE A 100 -5.64 9.37 -20.08
N PRO A 101 -5.77 10.67 -20.39
CA PRO A 101 -7.07 11.29 -20.69
C PRO A 101 -7.77 10.75 -21.94
N SER A 102 -7.01 10.19 -22.89
CA SER A 102 -7.57 9.69 -24.15
C SER A 102 -8.27 8.34 -23.97
N THR A 103 -9.59 8.31 -24.17
CA THR A 103 -10.41 7.08 -24.11
C THR A 103 -9.91 5.98 -25.07
N LYS A 104 -9.37 6.35 -26.25
CA LYS A 104 -8.79 5.38 -27.19
C LYS A 104 -7.52 4.74 -26.60
N LYS A 105 -6.65 5.54 -25.98
CA LYS A 105 -5.44 5.04 -25.30
C LYS A 105 -5.80 4.19 -24.08
N GLN A 106 -6.81 4.58 -23.29
CA GLN A 106 -7.31 3.78 -22.18
C GLN A 106 -7.82 2.41 -22.66
N LYS A 107 -8.66 2.36 -23.69
CA LYS A 107 -9.15 1.08 -24.26
C LYS A 107 -8.00 0.19 -24.75
N TRP A 108 -6.98 0.78 -25.37
CA TRP A 108 -5.79 0.05 -25.81
C TRP A 108 -4.96 -0.47 -24.62
N MET A 109 -4.71 0.37 -23.62
CA MET A 109 -4.04 -0.03 -22.38
C MET A 109 -4.79 -1.18 -21.71
N MET A 110 -6.12 -1.08 -21.58
CA MET A 110 -6.94 -2.15 -20.98
C MET A 110 -6.87 -3.46 -21.77
N ARG A 111 -6.74 -3.43 -23.11
CA ARG A 111 -6.50 -4.64 -23.90
C ARG A 111 -5.14 -5.26 -23.57
N LEU A 112 -4.08 -4.46 -23.45
CA LEU A 112 -2.76 -4.96 -23.01
C LEU A 112 -2.82 -5.54 -21.61
N THR A 113 -3.51 -4.86 -20.69
CA THR A 113 -3.74 -5.33 -19.32
C THR A 113 -4.45 -6.69 -19.31
N LYS A 114 -5.47 -6.90 -20.16
CA LYS A 114 -6.13 -8.21 -20.30
C LYS A 114 -5.15 -9.30 -20.74
N ILE A 115 -4.31 -9.00 -21.74
CA ILE A 115 -3.32 -9.96 -22.25
C ILE A 115 -2.28 -10.30 -21.18
N TYR A 116 -1.80 -9.29 -20.46
CA TYR A 116 -0.86 -9.45 -19.35
C TYR A 116 -1.43 -10.31 -18.22
N ASN A 117 -2.72 -10.12 -17.89
CA ASN A 117 -3.41 -10.83 -16.81
C ASN A 117 -4.11 -12.12 -17.24
N ARG A 118 -4.07 -12.51 -18.52
CA ARG A 118 -4.88 -13.63 -19.05
C ARG A 118 -4.70 -14.97 -18.31
N LYS A 119 -3.57 -15.16 -17.62
CA LYS A 119 -3.26 -16.37 -16.84
C LYS A 119 -3.39 -16.20 -15.32
N ILE A 120 -3.74 -15.01 -14.81
CA ILE A 120 -3.76 -14.73 -13.36
C ILE A 120 -4.65 -15.72 -12.60
N HIS A 121 -5.79 -16.08 -13.18
CA HIS A 121 -6.74 -17.05 -12.62
C HIS A 121 -6.15 -18.45 -12.41
N LYS A 122 -5.05 -18.80 -13.09
CA LYS A 122 -4.37 -20.10 -12.91
C LYS A 122 -3.48 -20.12 -11.66
N TYR A 123 -3.12 -18.95 -11.15
CA TYR A 123 -2.18 -18.78 -10.05
C TYR A 123 -2.84 -18.40 -8.73
N ILE A 124 -4.14 -18.06 -8.77
CA ILE A 124 -4.94 -17.77 -7.58
C ILE A 124 -5.61 -19.09 -7.13
N PRO A 125 -5.45 -19.50 -5.86
CA PRO A 125 -6.13 -20.66 -5.28
C PRO A 125 -7.64 -20.66 -5.49
N SER A 126 -8.23 -21.85 -5.59
CA SER A 126 -9.65 -22.03 -5.93
C SER A 126 -10.60 -21.34 -4.95
N GLU A 127 -10.29 -21.36 -3.65
CA GLU A 127 -11.11 -20.69 -2.62
C GLU A 127 -11.20 -19.17 -2.85
N TYR A 128 -10.07 -18.52 -3.10
CA TYR A 128 -10.03 -17.07 -3.31
C TYR A 128 -10.64 -16.68 -4.66
N LYS A 129 -10.59 -17.56 -5.67
CA LYS A 129 -11.33 -17.35 -6.92
C LYS A 129 -12.83 -17.35 -6.71
N LYS A 130 -13.35 -18.25 -5.88
CA LYS A 130 -14.78 -18.28 -5.52
C LYS A 130 -15.18 -17.02 -4.75
N GLU A 131 -14.38 -16.61 -3.77
CA GLU A 131 -14.62 -15.38 -3.00
C GLU A 131 -14.58 -14.13 -3.89
N ILE A 132 -13.60 -14.02 -4.79
CA ILE A 132 -13.48 -12.93 -5.77
C ILE A 132 -14.66 -12.93 -6.75
N PHE A 133 -15.08 -14.10 -7.23
CA PHE A 133 -16.25 -14.22 -8.10
C PHE A 133 -17.50 -13.70 -7.39
N ALA A 134 -17.78 -14.22 -6.20
CA ALA A 134 -18.91 -13.85 -5.38
C ALA A 134 -18.96 -12.33 -5.11
N LEU A 135 -17.84 -11.76 -4.68
CA LEU A 135 -17.66 -10.31 -4.48
C LEU A 135 -17.95 -9.53 -5.77
N SER A 136 -17.44 -9.99 -6.91
CA SER A 136 -17.54 -9.29 -8.19
C SER A 136 -18.96 -9.18 -8.73
N THR A 137 -19.91 -9.97 -8.23
CA THR A 137 -21.33 -9.85 -8.59
C THR A 137 -21.95 -8.52 -8.13
N TYR A 138 -21.32 -7.86 -7.14
CA TYR A 138 -21.71 -6.54 -6.63
C TYR A 138 -20.84 -5.39 -7.16
N ALA A 139 -19.92 -5.66 -8.09
CA ALA A 139 -19.07 -4.62 -8.67
C ALA A 139 -19.87 -3.58 -9.46
N SER A 140 -19.30 -2.39 -9.64
CA SER A 140 -19.98 -1.32 -10.37
C SER A 140 -20.09 -1.68 -11.87
N PRO A 141 -21.27 -1.55 -12.50
CA PRO A 141 -21.41 -1.83 -13.93
C PRO A 141 -20.71 -0.79 -14.82
N ARG A 142 -20.27 0.34 -14.23
CA ARG A 142 -19.62 1.47 -14.94
C ARG A 142 -18.40 1.05 -15.77
N TYR A 143 -17.69 -0.01 -15.35
CA TYR A 143 -16.44 -0.45 -15.99
C TYR A 143 -16.57 -1.76 -16.79
N ASP A 144 -17.78 -2.27 -16.98
CA ASP A 144 -18.01 -3.57 -17.64
C ASP A 144 -17.63 -3.53 -19.12
N ALA A 145 -17.79 -2.35 -19.76
CA ALA A 145 -17.32 -2.11 -21.12
C ALA A 145 -15.78 -2.21 -21.24
N LEU A 146 -15.03 -1.99 -20.15
CA LEU A 146 -13.58 -2.15 -20.12
C LEU A 146 -13.20 -3.62 -19.88
N MET A 147 -13.79 -4.26 -18.86
CA MET A 147 -13.48 -5.63 -18.46
C MET A 147 -14.63 -6.23 -17.63
N ASP A 148 -14.96 -7.50 -17.88
CA ASP A 148 -15.93 -8.26 -17.09
C ASP A 148 -15.62 -8.14 -15.59
N PRO A 149 -16.63 -7.98 -14.70
CA PRO A 149 -16.43 -7.78 -13.28
C PRO A 149 -15.49 -8.79 -12.62
N TYR A 150 -15.61 -10.09 -12.92
CA TYR A 150 -14.77 -11.11 -12.30
C TYR A 150 -13.32 -10.98 -12.78
N GLN A 151 -13.11 -10.82 -14.10
CA GLN A 151 -11.78 -10.58 -14.65
C GLN A 151 -11.13 -9.30 -14.11
N ARG A 152 -11.93 -8.24 -13.98
CA ARG A 152 -11.51 -6.95 -13.44
C ARG A 152 -11.05 -7.09 -12.00
N ASN A 153 -11.81 -7.81 -11.17
CA ASN A 153 -11.43 -8.07 -9.79
C ASN A 153 -10.15 -8.90 -9.67
N LEU A 154 -10.00 -9.97 -10.46
CA LEU A 154 -8.75 -10.73 -10.49
C LEU A 154 -7.55 -9.82 -10.81
N PHE A 155 -7.72 -8.92 -11.78
CA PHE A 155 -6.69 -7.92 -12.12
C PHE A 155 -6.41 -6.95 -10.97
N LEU A 156 -7.44 -6.38 -10.34
CA LEU A 156 -7.27 -5.39 -9.27
C LEU A 156 -6.47 -5.94 -8.08
N HIS A 157 -6.54 -7.25 -7.81
CA HIS A 157 -5.71 -7.90 -6.79
C HIS A 157 -4.21 -7.90 -7.13
N GLY A 158 -3.86 -7.86 -8.41
CA GLY A 158 -2.50 -7.65 -8.90
C GLY A 158 -2.16 -6.19 -9.22
N ALA A 159 -3.13 -5.26 -9.15
CA ALA A 159 -2.88 -3.86 -9.50
C ALA A 159 -2.01 -3.15 -8.47
N HIS A 160 -2.16 -3.46 -7.19
CA HIS A 160 -1.24 -3.03 -6.12
C HIS A 160 0.21 -3.36 -6.49
N ASP A 161 0.44 -4.60 -6.91
CA ASP A 161 1.76 -5.11 -7.28
C ASP A 161 2.32 -4.43 -8.54
N LEU A 162 1.43 -4.08 -9.48
CA LEU A 162 1.81 -3.37 -10.71
C LEU A 162 2.11 -1.89 -10.45
N GLY A 163 1.44 -1.25 -9.49
CA GLY A 163 1.79 0.09 -9.03
C GLY A 163 3.27 0.19 -8.62
N HIS A 164 3.80 -0.84 -7.96
CA HIS A 164 5.23 -0.92 -7.58
C HIS A 164 6.18 -1.04 -8.77
N ALA A 165 5.73 -1.72 -9.83
CA ALA A 165 6.53 -1.92 -11.05
C ALA A 165 6.55 -0.69 -11.96
N PHE A 166 5.50 0.13 -11.92
CA PHE A 166 5.37 1.38 -12.67
C PHE A 166 5.44 2.55 -11.69
N GLN A 167 6.66 3.08 -11.47
CA GLN A 167 6.95 4.15 -10.50
C GLN A 167 6.04 5.39 -10.57
N ASP A 168 5.34 5.59 -11.69
CA ASP A 168 4.42 6.70 -11.91
C ASP A 168 2.96 6.42 -11.47
N LEU A 169 2.61 5.19 -11.06
CA LEU A 169 1.23 4.82 -10.66
C LEU A 169 0.95 4.90 -9.15
N ALA A 170 1.96 4.72 -8.30
CA ALA A 170 1.85 4.85 -6.85
C ALA A 170 3.21 5.19 -6.22
N LEU A 171 3.23 6.17 -5.30
CA LEU A 171 4.38 6.44 -4.43
C LEU A 171 4.40 5.39 -3.31
N VAL A 172 5.56 4.77 -3.10
CA VAL A 172 5.71 3.61 -2.20
C VAL A 172 6.96 3.76 -1.34
N GLY A 173 6.76 3.64 -0.02
CA GLY A 173 7.81 3.90 0.98
C GLY A 173 7.61 3.15 2.30
N CYS A 174 7.10 1.92 2.27
CA CYS A 174 6.74 1.17 3.48
C CYS A 174 7.91 1.00 4.46
N SER A 175 7.63 1.15 5.75
CA SER A 175 8.59 0.99 6.85
C SER A 175 7.98 0.12 7.93
N SER A 176 8.72 -0.86 8.44
CA SER A 176 8.26 -1.79 9.46
C SER A 176 9.34 -2.08 10.48
N LEU A 177 8.92 -2.24 11.73
CA LEU A 177 9.78 -2.60 12.85
C LEU A 177 9.09 -3.68 13.69
N ALA A 178 9.87 -4.59 14.23
CA ALA A 178 9.47 -5.54 15.24
C ALA A 178 10.47 -5.48 16.39
N ALA A 179 9.98 -5.61 17.62
CA ALA A 179 10.80 -5.69 18.82
C ALA A 179 10.18 -6.70 19.80
N TRP A 180 10.99 -7.40 20.57
CA TRP A 180 10.56 -8.39 21.54
C TRP A 180 11.54 -8.43 22.73
N ASP A 181 11.31 -9.30 23.70
CA ASP A 181 12.13 -9.46 24.90
C ASP A 181 12.51 -8.11 25.55
N GLN A 182 13.81 -7.85 25.73
CA GLN A 182 14.31 -6.65 26.38
C GLN A 182 14.03 -5.34 25.62
N LYS A 183 13.62 -5.40 24.35
CA LYS A 183 13.24 -4.23 23.55
C LYS A 183 11.74 -3.94 23.55
N SER A 184 10.92 -4.81 24.13
CA SER A 184 9.51 -4.57 24.39
C SER A 184 9.26 -4.30 25.87
N ALA A 185 8.30 -3.44 26.19
CA ALA A 185 8.00 -3.07 27.58
C ALA A 185 7.46 -4.25 28.41
N ASP A 186 6.73 -5.17 27.77
CA ASP A 186 6.15 -6.35 28.41
C ASP A 186 6.85 -7.66 28.03
N GLY A 187 7.97 -7.59 27.31
CA GLY A 187 8.70 -8.75 26.81
C GLY A 187 8.09 -9.44 25.60
N GLY A 188 6.80 -9.19 25.30
CA GLY A 188 6.13 -9.78 24.14
C GLY A 188 6.52 -9.10 22.84
N LEU A 189 6.24 -9.76 21.72
CA LEU A 189 6.44 -9.21 20.39
C LEU A 189 5.54 -7.98 20.18
N ILE A 190 6.14 -6.89 19.72
CA ILE A 190 5.45 -5.69 19.23
C ILE A 190 5.94 -5.36 17.83
N ILE A 191 5.00 -5.11 16.93
CA ILE A 191 5.29 -4.83 15.52
C ILE A 191 4.60 -3.54 15.11
N GLY A 192 5.28 -2.66 14.40
CA GLY A 192 4.74 -1.44 13.83
C GLY A 192 5.01 -1.33 12.34
N ARG A 193 4.07 -0.76 11.58
CA ARG A 193 4.26 -0.47 10.15
C ARG A 193 3.53 0.78 9.70
N ASN A 194 4.18 1.53 8.81
CA ASN A 194 3.51 2.45 7.88
C ASN A 194 3.36 1.79 6.52
N PHE A 195 2.12 1.71 6.04
CA PHE A 195 1.81 1.28 4.69
C PHE A 195 1.68 2.48 3.76
N ASP A 196 2.81 2.87 3.20
CA ASP A 196 2.91 3.98 2.25
C ASP A 196 2.48 3.52 0.87
N PHE A 197 1.18 3.56 0.64
CA PHE A 197 0.54 3.32 -0.64
C PHE A 197 -0.45 4.44 -0.92
N TYR A 198 -0.07 5.34 -1.83
CA TYR A 198 -0.87 6.49 -2.19
C TYR A 198 -1.25 6.48 -3.67
N ALA A 199 -2.55 6.37 -3.91
CA ALA A 199 -3.17 6.43 -5.24
C ALA A 199 -4.19 7.58 -5.33
N GLY A 200 -3.98 8.66 -4.56
CA GLY A 200 -4.89 9.80 -4.45
C GLY A 200 -5.65 9.87 -3.13
N ASP A 201 -6.12 11.08 -2.80
CA ASP A 201 -6.88 11.34 -1.56
C ASP A 201 -8.17 10.52 -1.51
N ASP A 202 -8.90 10.43 -2.62
CA ASP A 202 -10.13 9.62 -2.71
C ASP A 202 -9.86 8.14 -2.42
N PHE A 203 -8.77 7.58 -2.95
CA PHE A 203 -8.43 6.17 -2.73
C PHE A 203 -8.21 5.84 -1.25
N SER A 204 -7.66 6.78 -0.49
CA SER A 204 -7.28 6.59 0.93
C SER A 204 -8.40 6.96 1.90
N LYS A 205 -9.54 7.47 1.40
CA LYS A 205 -10.63 8.02 2.21
C LYS A 205 -11.31 6.95 3.06
N ASN A 206 -11.65 5.81 2.47
CA ASN A 206 -12.42 4.75 3.12
C ASN A 206 -11.51 3.57 3.48
N LYS A 207 -10.98 3.60 4.71
CA LYS A 207 -10.22 2.46 5.25
C LYS A 207 -11.18 1.38 5.75
N LEU A 208 -10.95 0.14 5.32
CA LEU A 208 -11.74 -1.01 5.71
C LEU A 208 -10.94 -1.92 6.65
N ILE A 209 -11.51 -2.18 7.82
CA ILE A 209 -11.07 -3.20 8.77
C ILE A 209 -11.95 -4.43 8.54
N SER A 210 -11.39 -5.44 7.88
CA SER A 210 -12.09 -6.68 7.57
C SER A 210 -11.81 -7.72 8.65
N ILE A 211 -12.83 -8.10 9.40
CA ILE A 211 -12.86 -9.21 10.34
C ILE A 211 -13.53 -10.38 9.63
N VAL A 212 -12.75 -11.42 9.33
CA VAL A 212 -13.19 -12.55 8.52
C VAL A 212 -13.09 -13.83 9.34
N LYS A 213 -14.20 -14.56 9.46
CA LYS A 213 -14.26 -15.88 10.09
C LYS A 213 -14.63 -16.94 9.03
N PRO A 214 -13.63 -17.49 8.32
CA PRO A 214 -13.88 -18.52 7.33
C PRO A 214 -14.22 -19.87 7.99
N ASP A 215 -14.95 -20.72 7.28
CA ASP A 215 -15.21 -22.11 7.71
C ASP A 215 -13.93 -22.96 7.79
N SER A 216 -12.91 -22.58 7.03
CA SER A 216 -11.62 -23.26 6.95
C SER A 216 -10.46 -22.27 7.18
N GLY A 217 -9.54 -22.67 8.07
CA GLY A 217 -8.41 -21.84 8.49
C GLY A 217 -8.68 -21.03 9.77
N TYR A 218 -7.80 -20.07 10.03
CA TYR A 218 -7.89 -19.14 11.14
C TYR A 218 -8.77 -17.95 10.77
N ALA A 219 -9.63 -17.54 11.70
CA ALA A 219 -10.26 -16.23 11.64
C ALA A 219 -9.20 -15.13 11.81
N PHE A 220 -9.38 -14.00 11.12
CA PHE A 220 -8.36 -12.95 11.10
C PHE A 220 -8.95 -11.55 10.93
N LEU A 221 -8.13 -10.56 11.24
CA LEU A 221 -8.36 -9.15 10.94
C LEU A 221 -7.35 -8.69 9.89
N SER A 222 -7.82 -7.97 8.88
CA SER A 222 -6.96 -7.32 7.89
C SER A 222 -7.39 -5.89 7.61
N VAL A 223 -6.43 -5.03 7.25
CA VAL A 223 -6.68 -3.63 6.89
C VAL A 223 -6.47 -3.45 5.39
N GLY A 224 -7.43 -2.79 4.73
CA GLY A 224 -7.38 -2.52 3.29
C GLY A 224 -8.49 -1.57 2.86
N TRP A 225 -9.09 -1.88 1.72
CA TRP A 225 -10.19 -1.12 1.09
C TRP A 225 -11.22 -2.08 0.50
N ALA A 226 -12.44 -1.57 0.25
CA ALA A 226 -13.51 -2.36 -0.33
C ALA A 226 -13.15 -2.85 -1.74
N GLY A 227 -13.50 -4.10 -2.05
CA GLY A 227 -13.13 -4.77 -3.32
C GLY A 227 -11.84 -5.58 -3.28
N MET A 228 -11.04 -5.50 -2.20
CA MET A 228 -9.79 -6.22 -2.05
C MET A 228 -9.90 -7.30 -0.96
N ILE A 229 -9.80 -8.58 -1.34
CA ILE A 229 -9.77 -9.70 -0.37
C ILE A 229 -8.35 -10.10 0.02
N GLY A 230 -7.36 -9.68 -0.77
CA GLY A 230 -5.95 -9.88 -0.48
C GLY A 230 -5.51 -9.05 0.73
N VAL A 231 -4.48 -9.52 1.44
CA VAL A 231 -4.00 -8.90 2.67
C VAL A 231 -2.76 -8.07 2.39
N VAL A 232 -2.75 -6.82 2.88
CA VAL A 232 -1.55 -5.96 2.92
C VAL A 232 -1.03 -5.74 4.34
N SER A 233 -1.90 -5.92 5.34
CA SER A 233 -1.67 -5.82 6.77
C SER A 233 -2.70 -6.70 7.48
N GLY A 234 -2.30 -7.55 8.40
CA GLY A 234 -3.27 -8.29 9.22
C GLY A 234 -2.67 -9.16 10.30
N MET A 235 -3.55 -9.65 11.17
CA MET A 235 -3.24 -10.62 12.22
C MET A 235 -4.35 -11.66 12.31
N ASN A 236 -4.00 -12.94 12.49
CA ASN A 236 -4.98 -14.00 12.70
C ASN A 236 -5.19 -14.32 14.18
N ARG A 237 -6.22 -15.12 14.49
CA ARG A 237 -6.55 -15.53 15.87
C ARG A 237 -5.45 -16.37 16.53
N ALA A 238 -4.50 -16.91 15.76
CA ALA A 238 -3.33 -17.61 16.27
C ALA A 238 -2.14 -16.67 16.56
N GLY A 239 -2.29 -15.36 16.30
CA GLY A 239 -1.25 -14.37 16.56
C GLY A 239 -0.12 -14.42 15.54
N LEU A 240 -0.40 -14.91 14.34
CA LEU A 240 0.48 -14.68 13.21
C LEU A 240 0.11 -13.33 12.58
N THR A 241 1.09 -12.47 12.36
CA THR A 241 0.93 -11.20 11.64
C THR A 241 1.60 -11.25 10.29
N VAL A 242 1.04 -10.54 9.30
CA VAL A 242 1.66 -10.38 7.98
C VAL A 242 1.61 -8.91 7.57
N THR A 243 2.75 -8.38 7.14
CA THR A 243 2.83 -7.07 6.49
C THR A 243 3.76 -7.07 5.28
N LEU A 244 3.52 -6.17 4.33
CA LEU A 244 4.20 -6.14 3.03
C LEU A 244 5.16 -4.95 2.87
N ASN A 245 6.34 -5.20 2.33
CA ASN A 245 7.30 -4.16 2.00
C ASN A 245 7.87 -4.36 0.59
N ALA A 246 7.55 -3.43 -0.31
CA ALA A 246 7.84 -3.60 -1.73
C ALA A 246 9.35 -3.64 -1.98
N GLY A 247 9.79 -4.61 -2.79
CA GLY A 247 11.16 -4.75 -3.27
C GLY A 247 11.28 -4.33 -4.74
N LYS A 248 12.47 -3.86 -5.15
CA LYS A 248 12.68 -3.42 -6.53
C LYS A 248 12.63 -4.59 -7.50
N SER A 249 11.66 -4.56 -8.41
CA SER A 249 11.38 -5.63 -9.38
C SER A 249 11.74 -5.25 -10.80
N SER A 250 12.03 -6.25 -11.65
CA SER A 250 11.93 -6.06 -13.10
C SER A 250 10.46 -5.96 -13.53
N ILE A 251 10.20 -5.27 -14.63
CA ILE A 251 8.89 -5.29 -15.27
C ILE A 251 8.58 -6.74 -15.70
N PRO A 252 7.55 -7.37 -15.14
CA PRO A 252 7.16 -8.73 -15.50
C PRO A 252 6.55 -8.81 -16.91
N TRP A 253 6.67 -9.97 -17.56
CA TRP A 253 6.05 -10.22 -18.88
C TRP A 253 4.60 -10.72 -18.80
N ALA A 254 4.19 -11.28 -17.66
CA ALA A 254 2.83 -11.73 -17.38
C ALA A 254 2.56 -11.77 -15.88
N ALA A 255 1.30 -11.60 -15.48
CA ALA A 255 0.87 -11.75 -14.09
C ALA A 255 0.99 -13.21 -13.63
N LYS A 256 1.31 -13.39 -12.34
CA LYS A 256 1.24 -14.67 -11.62
C LYS A 256 0.45 -14.49 -10.31
N THR A 257 0.78 -15.18 -9.22
CA THR A 257 0.08 -15.01 -7.95
C THR A 257 0.35 -13.60 -7.39
N PRO A 258 -0.69 -12.79 -7.13
CA PRO A 258 -0.52 -11.50 -6.45
C PRO A 258 -0.01 -11.71 -5.03
N ILE A 259 0.88 -10.84 -4.57
CA ILE A 259 1.52 -11.03 -3.26
C ILE A 259 0.53 -10.88 -2.11
N SER A 260 -0.50 -10.05 -2.30
CA SER A 260 -1.60 -9.89 -1.36
C SER A 260 -2.43 -11.17 -1.18
N ILE A 261 -2.50 -12.03 -2.20
CA ILE A 261 -3.14 -13.35 -2.10
C ILE A 261 -2.25 -14.34 -1.35
N VAL A 262 -0.93 -14.29 -1.57
CA VAL A 262 0.04 -15.08 -0.78
C VAL A 262 -0.06 -14.70 0.70
N ALA A 263 -0.10 -13.40 0.99
CA ALA A 263 -0.25 -12.88 2.34
C ALA A 263 -1.60 -13.28 2.98
N ARG A 264 -2.69 -13.27 2.19
CA ARG A 264 -4.00 -13.76 2.63
C ARG A 264 -3.95 -15.25 2.99
N GLU A 265 -3.30 -16.08 2.16
CA GLU A 265 -3.17 -17.50 2.45
C GLU A 265 -2.32 -17.78 3.69
N ILE A 266 -1.20 -17.08 3.85
CA ILE A 266 -0.39 -17.14 5.07
C ILE A 266 -1.23 -16.75 6.29
N LEU A 267 -1.93 -15.62 6.23
CA LEU A 267 -2.71 -15.14 7.36
C LEU A 267 -3.86 -16.10 7.71
N GLN A 268 -4.50 -16.71 6.71
CA GLN A 268 -5.62 -17.63 6.93
C GLN A 268 -5.17 -19.03 7.35
N TYR A 269 -4.00 -19.52 6.93
CA TYR A 269 -3.62 -20.93 7.12
C TYR A 269 -2.33 -21.20 7.89
N ALA A 270 -1.51 -20.18 8.18
CA ALA A 270 -0.32 -20.37 9.01
C ALA A 270 -0.54 -19.91 10.46
N ARG A 271 0.04 -20.66 11.39
CA ARG A 271 0.15 -20.31 12.80
C ARG A 271 1.57 -19.89 13.21
N ASN A 272 2.58 -20.38 12.50
CA ASN A 272 4.00 -20.25 12.84
C ASN A 272 4.84 -20.01 11.57
N PHE A 273 6.15 -19.79 11.74
CA PHE A 273 7.05 -19.49 10.61
C PHE A 273 7.17 -20.62 9.61
N LYS A 274 7.23 -21.87 10.09
CA LYS A 274 7.36 -23.05 9.23
C LYS A 274 6.19 -23.13 8.23
N GLU A 275 4.97 -22.93 8.71
CA GLU A 275 3.77 -22.92 7.88
C GLU A 275 3.75 -21.71 6.94
N ALA A 276 4.09 -20.51 7.42
CA ALA A 276 4.14 -19.30 6.60
C ALA A 276 5.14 -19.45 5.44
N ILE A 277 6.36 -19.94 5.71
CA ILE A 277 7.40 -20.21 4.71
C ILE A 277 6.93 -21.28 3.72
N ALA A 278 6.29 -22.34 4.21
CA ALA A 278 5.79 -23.42 3.36
C ALA A 278 4.69 -22.95 2.40
N ILE A 279 3.78 -22.08 2.86
CA ILE A 279 2.77 -21.44 2.00
C ILE A 279 3.47 -20.55 0.97
N ALA A 280 4.32 -19.62 1.41
CA ALA A 280 5.01 -18.68 0.53
C ALA A 280 5.75 -19.38 -0.63
N LYS A 281 6.47 -20.47 -0.35
CA LYS A 281 7.21 -21.25 -1.36
C LYS A 281 6.35 -21.88 -2.45
N LYS A 282 5.05 -22.11 -2.23
CA LYS A 282 4.15 -22.73 -3.22
C LYS A 282 3.83 -21.79 -4.39
N HIS A 283 3.92 -20.48 -4.18
CA HIS A 283 3.38 -19.50 -5.12
C HIS A 283 4.47 -18.86 -5.98
N PRO A 284 4.42 -19.03 -7.31
CA PRO A 284 5.26 -18.26 -8.20
C PRO A 284 4.71 -16.82 -8.30
N ILE A 285 5.48 -15.85 -7.82
CA ILE A 285 5.12 -14.43 -7.88
C ILE A 285 5.71 -13.73 -9.11
N PHE A 286 5.26 -12.51 -9.39
CA PHE A 286 5.67 -11.71 -10.56
C PHE A 286 6.27 -10.34 -10.22
N ILE A 287 6.26 -9.96 -8.94
CA ILE A 287 7.00 -8.84 -8.37
C ILE A 287 7.84 -9.34 -7.20
N SER A 288 8.59 -8.44 -6.58
CA SER A 288 9.48 -8.72 -5.45
C SER A 288 8.94 -8.01 -4.22
N GLU A 289 8.86 -8.72 -3.11
CA GLU A 289 8.27 -8.24 -1.86
C GLU A 289 8.98 -8.89 -0.66
N SER A 290 9.13 -8.13 0.41
CA SER A 290 9.46 -8.64 1.74
C SER A 290 8.18 -8.75 2.56
N LEU A 291 7.90 -9.93 3.09
CA LEU A 291 6.79 -10.17 4.01
C LEU A 291 7.37 -10.23 5.42
N MET A 292 7.06 -9.25 6.27
CA MET A 292 7.38 -9.36 7.69
C MET A 292 6.32 -10.24 8.35
N ILE A 293 6.77 -11.38 8.88
CA ILE A 293 5.94 -12.35 9.58
C ILE A 293 6.27 -12.26 11.07
N GLY A 294 5.29 -11.87 11.88
CA GLY A 294 5.36 -11.96 13.33
C GLY A 294 4.62 -13.19 13.80
N SER A 295 5.09 -13.83 14.86
CA SER A 295 4.42 -15.00 15.42
C SER A 295 4.42 -14.97 16.94
N ALA A 296 3.23 -15.16 17.51
CA ALA A 296 3.07 -15.36 18.94
C ALA A 296 3.63 -16.69 19.45
N ASP A 297 3.70 -17.73 18.60
CA ASP A 297 4.26 -19.03 18.99
C ASP A 297 5.79 -18.93 19.14
N GLU A 298 6.46 -18.21 18.23
CA GLU A 298 7.90 -17.99 18.27
C GLU A 298 8.32 -16.76 19.10
N GLY A 299 7.39 -15.85 19.43
CA GLY A 299 7.68 -14.62 20.19
C GLY A 299 8.60 -13.63 19.47
N LYS A 300 8.77 -13.76 18.15
CA LYS A 300 9.66 -12.93 17.33
C LYS A 300 9.10 -12.72 15.92
N ALA A 301 9.88 -12.06 15.05
CA ALA A 301 9.53 -11.85 13.65
C ALA A 301 10.67 -12.28 12.68
N ILE A 302 10.28 -12.59 11.44
CA ILE A 302 11.18 -12.90 10.31
C ILE A 302 10.77 -12.09 9.07
N LEU A 303 11.66 -11.99 8.08
CA LEU A 303 11.29 -11.55 6.73
C LEU A 303 11.33 -12.73 5.77
N ILE A 304 10.23 -12.97 5.06
CA ILE A 304 10.22 -13.83 3.88
C ILE A 304 10.41 -12.92 2.66
N GLU A 305 11.56 -13.03 2.00
CA GLU A 305 11.92 -12.19 0.86
C GLU A 305 11.82 -12.99 -0.43
N MET A 306 10.98 -12.51 -1.34
CA MET A 306 10.63 -13.25 -2.54
C MET A 306 10.76 -12.35 -3.77
N SER A 307 11.18 -12.95 -4.88
CA SER A 307 11.12 -12.35 -6.21
C SER A 307 10.72 -13.42 -7.24
N PRO A 308 10.51 -13.06 -8.51
CA PRO A 308 10.13 -14.05 -9.53
C PRO A 308 11.13 -15.19 -9.74
N HIS A 309 12.38 -15.04 -9.26
CA HIS A 309 13.48 -15.98 -9.50
C HIS A 309 14.25 -16.38 -8.24
N LYS A 310 13.99 -15.76 -7.09
CA LYS A 310 14.71 -16.01 -5.84
C LYS A 310 13.72 -16.02 -4.68
N PHE A 311 14.10 -16.74 -3.63
CA PHE A 311 13.38 -16.85 -2.39
C PHE A 311 14.41 -17.04 -1.29
N ASP A 312 14.29 -16.31 -0.20
CA ASP A 312 15.11 -16.50 0.99
C ASP A 312 14.40 -15.96 2.24
N VAL A 313 14.88 -16.34 3.41
CA VAL A 313 14.35 -15.89 4.70
C VAL A 313 15.45 -15.15 5.44
N TYR A 314 15.12 -13.97 5.97
CA TYR A 314 16.00 -13.21 6.83
C TYR A 314 15.49 -13.26 8.27
N GLU A 315 16.35 -13.68 9.18
CA GLU A 315 16.15 -13.57 10.62
C GLU A 315 17.24 -12.66 11.19
N SER A 316 16.91 -11.83 12.17
CA SER A 316 17.93 -11.04 12.86
C SER A 316 18.70 -11.92 13.85
N GLU A 317 20.01 -12.01 13.66
CA GLU A 317 20.90 -12.78 14.54
C GLU A 317 21.29 -11.96 15.77
N ASN A 318 21.15 -12.52 16.96
CA ASN A 318 21.61 -11.93 18.23
C ASN A 318 21.04 -10.52 18.54
N THR A 319 19.84 -10.21 18.04
CA THR A 319 19.11 -8.98 18.37
C THR A 319 17.69 -9.29 18.82
N ASN A 320 17.09 -8.36 19.57
CA ASN A 320 15.69 -8.44 20.00
C ASN A 320 14.78 -7.54 19.15
N HIS A 321 15.16 -7.31 17.89
CA HIS A 321 14.42 -6.48 16.95
C HIS A 321 14.73 -6.85 15.50
N LEU A 322 13.78 -6.55 14.61
CA LEU A 322 13.89 -6.72 13.17
C LEU A 322 13.32 -5.49 12.47
N LEU A 323 14.05 -4.95 11.49
CA LEU A 323 13.64 -3.78 10.71
C LEU A 323 13.43 -4.17 9.24
N CYS A 324 12.51 -3.52 8.56
CA CYS A 324 12.28 -3.70 7.13
C CYS A 324 11.84 -2.39 6.48
N THR A 325 12.54 -1.97 5.43
CA THR A 325 12.12 -0.86 4.55
C THR A 325 11.82 -1.41 3.16
N ASN A 326 12.43 -0.92 2.08
CA ASN A 326 12.11 -1.35 0.71
C ASN A 326 13.34 -1.91 -0.01
N HIS A 327 14.17 -2.66 0.71
CA HIS A 327 15.31 -3.39 0.18
C HIS A 327 15.44 -4.74 0.90
N PHE A 328 16.02 -5.71 0.22
CA PHE A 328 16.19 -7.06 0.72
C PHE A 328 17.46 -7.22 1.55
N GLN A 329 17.37 -8.01 2.61
CA GLN A 329 18.41 -8.22 3.63
C GLN A 329 19.00 -9.63 3.63
N SER A 330 18.26 -10.61 3.14
CA SER A 330 18.68 -12.02 3.15
C SER A 330 19.89 -12.29 2.25
N PRO A 331 20.72 -13.31 2.59
CA PRO A 331 21.93 -13.65 1.85
C PRO A 331 21.74 -13.80 0.34
N ALA A 332 20.61 -14.37 -0.13
CA ALA A 332 20.34 -14.58 -1.56
C ALA A 332 20.25 -13.28 -2.38
N TYR A 333 20.01 -12.13 -1.75
CA TYR A 333 19.90 -10.83 -2.41
C TYR A 333 21.08 -9.88 -2.17
N ARG A 334 22.11 -10.31 -1.42
CA ARG A 334 23.29 -9.48 -1.11
C ARG A 334 24.04 -9.02 -2.36
N SER A 335 24.09 -9.86 -3.40
CA SER A 335 24.71 -9.54 -4.70
C SER A 335 23.70 -9.23 -5.80
N ASP A 336 22.42 -9.08 -5.46
CA ASP A 336 21.38 -8.78 -6.45
C ASP A 336 21.49 -7.33 -6.95
N LYS A 337 21.74 -7.16 -8.25
CA LYS A 337 21.96 -5.83 -8.86
C LYS A 337 20.80 -4.86 -8.65
N ARG A 338 19.55 -5.34 -8.64
CA ARG A 338 18.38 -4.45 -8.45
C ARG A 338 18.27 -4.04 -6.99
N ASN A 339 18.53 -4.97 -6.08
CA ASN A 339 18.58 -4.66 -4.65
C ASN A 339 19.68 -3.65 -4.33
N LEU A 340 20.90 -3.87 -4.84
CA LEU A 340 22.03 -2.94 -4.65
C LEU A 340 21.72 -1.55 -5.20
N LYS A 341 21.12 -1.46 -6.39
CA LYS A 341 20.66 -0.19 -6.96
C LYS A 341 19.60 0.49 -6.09
N GLN A 342 18.65 -0.27 -5.54
CA GLN A 342 17.64 0.24 -4.63
C GLN A 342 18.25 0.77 -3.32
N ILE A 343 19.24 0.07 -2.76
CA ILE A 343 19.99 0.51 -1.57
C ILE A 343 20.74 1.82 -1.83
N GLU A 344 21.36 1.97 -3.00
CA GLU A 344 22.14 3.16 -3.36
C GLU A 344 21.27 4.37 -3.73
N GLU A 345 20.24 4.16 -4.55
CA GLU A 345 19.55 5.27 -5.21
C GLU A 345 18.30 5.77 -4.47
N SER A 346 17.70 4.94 -3.61
CA SER A 346 16.41 5.24 -2.97
C SER A 346 16.53 5.73 -1.52
N HIS A 347 15.41 6.18 -0.98
CA HIS A 347 15.24 6.57 0.42
C HIS A 347 15.11 5.37 1.39
N SER A 348 15.16 4.13 0.89
CA SER A 348 15.00 2.89 1.67
C SER A 348 16.06 2.73 2.77
N THR A 349 17.34 2.97 2.44
CA THR A 349 18.46 2.90 3.39
C THR A 349 18.38 4.01 4.44
N TYR A 350 17.97 5.21 4.03
CA TYR A 350 17.81 6.35 4.93
C TYR A 350 16.74 6.07 6.00
N ARG A 351 15.57 5.55 5.59
CA ARG A 351 14.51 5.15 6.52
C ARG A 351 14.92 3.98 7.42
N TYR A 352 15.75 3.08 6.93
CA TYR A 352 16.31 2.01 7.77
C TYR A 352 17.17 2.61 8.89
N GLN A 353 18.05 3.55 8.55
CA GLN A 353 18.88 4.25 9.52
C GLN A 353 18.04 5.06 10.53
N LEU A 354 16.94 5.67 10.09
CA LEU A 354 15.98 6.32 10.99
C LEU A 354 15.37 5.34 11.98
N LEU A 355 14.87 4.20 11.52
CA LEU A 355 14.32 3.16 12.41
C LEU A 355 15.38 2.65 13.40
N THR A 356 16.63 2.47 12.95
CA THR A 356 17.73 2.08 13.83
C THR A 356 17.98 3.14 14.91
N ALA A 357 17.99 4.42 14.55
CA ALA A 357 18.16 5.52 15.51
C ALA A 357 16.98 5.57 16.51
N GLN A 358 15.74 5.45 16.04
CA GLN A 358 14.55 5.41 16.88
C GLN A 358 14.58 4.23 17.88
N LEU A 359 15.06 3.05 17.46
CA LEU A 359 15.24 1.89 18.36
C LEU A 359 16.37 2.05 19.38
N GLN A 360 17.36 2.91 19.10
CA GLN A 360 18.43 3.24 20.03
C GLN A 360 17.98 4.28 21.06
N GLU A 361 17.17 5.27 20.64
CA GLU A 361 16.60 6.29 21.51
C GLU A 361 15.54 5.73 22.47
N HIS A 362 14.83 4.69 22.06
CA HIS A 362 13.85 4.01 22.90
C HIS A 362 14.38 2.72 23.51
N ASP A 363 14.49 2.70 24.84
CA ASP A 363 14.94 1.51 25.57
C ASP A 363 13.97 0.33 25.41
N LYS A 364 12.69 0.55 25.75
CA LYS A 364 11.59 -0.43 25.60
C LYS A 364 10.39 0.16 24.88
N LEU A 365 9.88 -0.55 23.87
CA LEU A 365 8.75 -0.14 23.06
C LEU A 365 7.40 -0.50 23.72
N THR A 366 6.44 0.40 23.57
CA THR A 366 5.01 0.24 23.89
C THR A 366 4.20 0.58 22.65
N PRO A 367 2.91 0.23 22.57
CA PRO A 367 2.07 0.65 21.44
C PRO A 367 2.11 2.17 21.19
N ASN A 368 2.11 2.98 22.24
CA ASN A 368 2.22 4.44 22.14
C ASN A 368 3.56 4.87 21.53
N LYS A 369 4.68 4.30 21.98
CA LYS A 369 6.00 4.63 21.43
C LYS A 369 6.12 4.21 19.96
N VAL A 370 5.60 3.03 19.61
CA VAL A 370 5.57 2.60 18.21
C VAL A 370 4.74 3.55 17.36
N ALA A 371 3.55 3.95 17.82
CA ALA A 371 2.73 4.95 17.12
C ALA A 371 3.48 6.29 16.96
N THR A 372 4.25 6.74 17.96
CA THR A 372 5.11 7.92 17.86
C THR A 372 6.19 7.75 16.78
N ILE A 373 6.91 6.63 16.76
CA ILE A 373 7.93 6.33 15.72
C ILE A 373 7.28 6.36 14.34
N LEU A 374 6.11 5.73 14.18
CA LEU A 374 5.37 5.71 12.91
C LEU A 374 4.90 7.11 12.48
N ARG A 375 4.75 8.06 13.39
CA ARG A 375 4.34 9.45 13.12
C ARG A 375 5.52 10.39 12.85
N ASP A 376 6.76 9.93 13.00
CA ASP A 376 7.96 10.76 12.88
C ASP A 376 8.15 11.30 11.45
N ARG A 377 8.18 12.63 11.34
CA ARG A 377 8.28 13.39 10.10
C ARG A 377 9.70 13.93 9.85
N ASN A 378 10.61 13.68 10.79
CA ASN A 378 11.96 14.21 10.74
C ASN A 378 12.91 13.28 9.97
N GLY A 379 14.05 13.85 9.59
CA GLY A 379 15.21 13.13 9.09
C GLY A 379 16.15 12.74 10.23
N LEU A 380 17.28 12.13 9.85
CA LEU A 380 18.30 11.67 10.80
C LEU A 380 18.73 12.80 11.74
N LYS A 381 18.98 12.45 13.01
CA LYS A 381 19.32 13.40 14.09
C LYS A 381 18.22 14.45 14.33
N ASN A 382 16.95 14.08 14.16
CA ASN A 382 15.79 14.95 14.34
C ASN A 382 15.82 16.21 13.48
N LYS A 383 16.48 16.17 12.32
CA LYS A 383 16.54 17.29 11.38
C LYS A 383 15.19 17.45 10.69
N GLU A 384 14.67 18.67 10.62
CA GLU A 384 13.52 18.97 9.77
C GLU A 384 13.94 18.92 8.29
N ILE A 385 13.26 18.09 7.48
CA ILE A 385 13.63 17.81 6.08
C ILE A 385 12.55 18.22 5.07
N GLY A 386 11.57 19.01 5.53
CA GLY A 386 10.38 19.38 4.76
C GLY A 386 9.28 18.33 4.83
N LEU A 387 8.03 18.78 4.91
CA LEU A 387 6.88 17.89 5.03
C LEU A 387 6.57 17.24 3.67
N GLY A 388 6.27 15.95 3.66
CA GLY A 388 6.13 15.18 2.41
C GLY A 388 7.43 14.60 1.86
N ASN A 389 8.56 14.76 2.57
CA ASN A 389 9.83 14.16 2.18
C ASN A 389 9.83 12.64 2.40
N GLU A 390 10.05 11.89 1.32
CA GLU A 390 10.01 10.42 1.31
C GLU A 390 11.09 9.79 2.21
N LYS A 391 12.10 10.55 2.64
CA LYS A 391 13.09 10.08 3.63
C LYS A 391 12.52 9.98 5.05
N ALA A 392 11.44 10.67 5.39
CA ALA A 392 10.79 10.56 6.69
C ALA A 392 10.05 9.22 6.84
N LEU A 393 9.87 8.74 8.07
CA LEU A 393 9.03 7.55 8.33
C LEU A 393 7.55 7.85 8.07
N ASN A 394 7.13 9.08 8.38
CA ASN A 394 5.83 9.64 8.05
C ASN A 394 6.00 10.74 6.99
N GLN A 395 5.94 10.34 5.73
CA GLN A 395 5.88 11.26 4.60
C GLN A 395 4.48 11.84 4.33
N LEU A 396 3.52 11.65 5.24
CA LEU A 396 2.15 12.17 5.15
C LEU A 396 1.37 11.69 3.92
N LEU A 397 1.59 10.43 3.54
CA LEU A 397 0.90 9.77 2.42
C LEU A 397 0.50 8.32 2.73
N ALA A 398 0.75 7.82 3.93
CA ALA A 398 0.43 6.43 4.27
C ALA A 398 -1.07 6.19 4.18
N HIS A 399 -1.46 5.05 3.61
CA HIS A 399 -2.85 4.61 3.70
C HIS A 399 -3.21 4.33 5.17
N HIS A 400 -2.32 3.67 5.91
CA HIS A 400 -2.50 3.43 7.33
C HIS A 400 -1.18 3.15 8.05
N GLY A 401 -1.14 3.52 9.32
CA GLY A 401 -0.21 2.99 10.31
C GLY A 401 -0.89 1.84 11.08
N ILE A 402 -0.14 0.82 11.46
CA ILE A 402 -0.63 -0.32 12.23
C ILE A 402 0.37 -0.77 13.28
N VAL A 403 -0.12 -1.17 14.45
CA VAL A 403 0.69 -1.77 15.53
C VAL A 403 0.04 -3.10 15.95
N PHE A 404 0.86 -4.12 16.18
CA PHE A 404 0.42 -5.43 16.67
C PHE A 404 1.10 -5.77 17.99
N GLN A 405 0.36 -6.42 18.89
CA GLN A 405 0.90 -7.22 20.00
C GLN A 405 0.37 -8.65 19.85
N PRO A 406 1.10 -9.53 19.13
CA PRO A 406 0.55 -10.79 18.68
C PRO A 406 0.12 -11.73 19.80
N GLU A 407 0.91 -11.89 20.86
CA GLU A 407 0.62 -12.74 22.02
C GLU A 407 -0.64 -12.31 22.76
N LYS A 408 -0.92 -10.99 22.77
CA LYS A 408 -2.14 -10.41 23.35
C LYS A 408 -3.31 -10.36 22.39
N ARG A 409 -3.08 -10.65 21.10
CA ARG A 409 -4.06 -10.55 20.02
C ARG A 409 -4.64 -9.14 19.85
N LEU A 410 -3.83 -8.12 20.13
CA LEU A 410 -4.22 -6.72 19.98
C LEU A 410 -3.66 -6.11 18.69
N VAL A 411 -4.49 -5.33 18.01
CA VAL A 411 -4.14 -4.57 16.79
C VAL A 411 -4.58 -3.14 16.95
N TRP A 412 -3.72 -2.18 16.62
CA TRP A 412 -4.06 -0.76 16.58
C TRP A 412 -3.93 -0.25 15.16
N VAL A 413 -4.97 0.39 14.62
CA VAL A 413 -4.98 0.89 13.24
C VAL A 413 -5.25 2.39 13.23
N SER A 414 -4.44 3.15 12.49
CA SER A 414 -4.60 4.60 12.42
C SER A 414 -5.87 5.03 11.66
N ALA A 415 -6.67 5.87 12.30
CA ALA A 415 -7.72 6.65 11.65
C ALA A 415 -7.12 7.68 10.68
N ASN A 416 -7.98 8.27 9.86
CA ASN A 416 -7.57 9.36 8.97
C ASN A 416 -7.26 10.65 9.76
N PRO A 417 -6.43 11.54 9.19
CA PRO A 417 -5.65 11.36 7.96
C PRO A 417 -4.35 10.59 8.22
N TYR A 418 -3.93 9.79 7.23
CA TYR A 418 -2.67 9.04 7.23
C TYR A 418 -2.49 8.13 8.47
N GLN A 419 -1.38 8.28 9.18
CA GLN A 419 -1.09 7.72 10.49
C GLN A 419 -1.18 8.76 11.64
N LEU A 420 -1.73 9.94 11.38
CA LEU A 420 -1.86 11.00 12.37
C LEU A 420 -3.14 10.89 13.20
N GLY A 421 -4.21 10.30 12.66
CA GLY A 421 -5.45 10.07 13.40
C GLY A 421 -5.29 9.16 14.62
N GLU A 422 -6.33 9.06 15.44
CA GLU A 422 -6.38 8.12 16.57
C GLU A 422 -6.06 6.70 16.10
N PHE A 423 -5.21 5.96 16.81
CA PHE A 423 -5.07 4.53 16.54
C PHE A 423 -6.14 3.77 17.32
N VAL A 424 -7.07 3.17 16.58
CA VAL A 424 -8.20 2.40 17.12
C VAL A 424 -7.74 0.98 17.42
N CYS A 425 -7.94 0.54 18.67
CA CYS A 425 -7.57 -0.80 19.11
C CYS A 425 -8.64 -1.82 18.77
N TYR A 426 -8.23 -3.01 18.34
CA TYR A 426 -9.04 -4.20 18.08
C TYR A 426 -8.44 -5.36 18.86
N ASP A 427 -9.29 -6.07 19.61
CA ASP A 427 -8.89 -7.21 20.43
C ASP A 427 -9.50 -8.48 19.82
N LEU A 428 -8.68 -9.27 19.13
CA LEU A 428 -9.17 -10.45 18.41
C LEU A 428 -9.71 -11.52 19.37
N ASN A 429 -9.30 -11.54 20.64
CA ASN A 429 -9.88 -12.46 21.61
C ASN A 429 -11.36 -12.12 21.84
N LYS A 430 -11.67 -10.83 22.02
CA LYS A 430 -13.05 -10.35 22.20
C LYS A 430 -13.88 -10.45 20.94
N ILE A 431 -13.29 -10.10 19.79
CA ILE A 431 -13.99 -10.06 18.50
C ILE A 431 -14.50 -11.45 18.10
N PHE A 432 -13.70 -12.50 18.35
CA PHE A 432 -14.04 -13.86 17.97
C PHE A 432 -14.67 -14.68 19.11
N ASP A 433 -14.87 -14.07 20.29
CA ASP A 433 -15.67 -14.64 21.36
C ASP A 433 -17.17 -14.44 21.06
N SER A 434 -17.87 -15.55 20.85
CA SER A 434 -19.30 -15.56 20.53
C SER A 434 -20.19 -15.01 21.65
N THR A 435 -19.70 -14.94 22.89
CA THR A 435 -20.46 -14.39 24.03
C THR A 435 -20.38 -12.85 24.09
N LEU A 436 -19.34 -12.27 23.49
CA LEU A 436 -19.06 -10.83 23.51
C LEU A 436 -19.45 -10.13 22.20
N HIS A 437 -19.53 -10.88 21.10
CA HIS A 437 -19.91 -10.33 19.80
C HIS A 437 -21.35 -9.81 19.79
N LYS A 438 -21.53 -8.55 19.40
CA LYS A 438 -22.85 -7.92 19.23
C LYS A 438 -22.94 -7.24 17.87
N THR A 439 -23.85 -7.71 17.01
CA THR A 439 -24.18 -7.05 15.75
C THR A 439 -24.63 -5.62 16.01
N GLY A 440 -24.30 -4.68 15.12
CA GLY A 440 -24.72 -3.27 15.25
C GLY A 440 -23.82 -2.40 16.13
N HIS A 441 -22.80 -2.97 16.76
CA HIS A 441 -21.85 -2.24 17.59
C HIS A 441 -20.44 -2.33 17.03
N SER A 442 -19.63 -1.29 17.31
CA SER A 442 -18.23 -1.31 16.92
C SER A 442 -17.50 -2.45 17.61
N VAL A 443 -16.63 -3.12 16.85
CA VAL A 443 -15.79 -4.21 17.35
C VAL A 443 -14.47 -3.71 17.95
N SER A 444 -14.29 -2.39 18.01
CA SER A 444 -13.12 -1.76 18.62
C SER A 444 -13.14 -1.83 20.15
N SER A 445 -11.94 -1.85 20.74
CA SER A 445 -11.70 -1.75 22.18
C SER A 445 -11.30 -0.32 22.55
N ALA A 446 -12.27 0.59 22.53
CA ALA A 446 -12.04 2.04 22.64
C ALA A 446 -11.19 2.48 23.86
N GLY A 447 -11.21 1.73 24.97
CA GLY A 447 -10.41 2.03 26.16
C GLY A 447 -8.89 1.85 25.98
N LEU A 448 -8.44 1.26 24.88
CA LEU A 448 -7.03 1.02 24.55
C LEU A 448 -6.53 1.89 23.38
N ASN A 449 -7.33 2.83 22.89
CA ASN A 449 -6.96 3.67 21.76
C ASN A 449 -5.76 4.57 22.08
N ILE A 450 -4.97 4.89 21.05
CA ILE A 450 -3.88 5.87 21.14
C ILE A 450 -4.37 7.18 20.54
N PRO A 451 -4.29 8.31 21.27
CA PRO A 451 -4.85 9.58 20.81
C PRO A 451 -4.25 10.08 19.48
N PRO A 452 -4.97 10.93 18.74
CA PRO A 452 -4.46 11.56 17.53
C PRO A 452 -3.18 12.37 17.80
N ASP A 453 -2.35 12.50 16.78
CA ASP A 453 -1.12 13.30 16.85
C ASP A 453 -1.46 14.80 17.00
N PRO A 454 -0.91 15.52 18.00
CA PRO A 454 -1.14 16.95 18.17
C PRO A 454 -0.78 17.80 16.95
N PHE A 455 0.09 17.31 16.07
CA PHE A 455 0.46 17.96 14.81
C PHE A 455 -0.75 18.31 13.93
N LEU A 456 -1.83 17.53 13.98
CA LEU A 456 -3.05 17.81 13.22
C LEU A 456 -3.65 19.18 13.51
N ASN A 457 -3.42 19.72 14.71
CA ASN A 457 -3.93 21.03 15.13
C ASN A 457 -2.91 22.16 14.91
N SER A 458 -1.74 21.85 14.35
CA SER A 458 -0.66 22.82 14.16
C SER A 458 -0.82 23.63 12.89
N LYS A 459 -0.25 24.84 12.87
CA LYS A 459 -0.12 25.65 11.66
C LYS A 459 0.69 24.94 10.57
N ALA A 460 1.73 24.20 10.94
CA ALA A 460 2.56 23.46 9.98
C ALA A 460 1.77 22.39 9.21
N TYR A 461 0.79 21.73 9.85
CA TYR A 461 -0.11 20.79 9.15
C TYR A 461 -1.06 21.53 8.18
N GLN A 462 -1.64 22.66 8.61
CA GLN A 462 -2.48 23.49 7.75
C GLN A 462 -1.71 24.03 6.55
N ASP A 463 -0.45 24.45 6.75
CA ASP A 463 0.45 24.90 5.69
C ASP A 463 0.77 23.77 4.72
N TYR A 464 1.03 22.56 5.22
CA TYR A 464 1.26 21.38 4.39
C TYR A 464 0.05 21.01 3.52
N GLU A 465 -1.17 21.02 4.07
CA GLU A 465 -2.38 20.73 3.28
C GLU A 465 -2.63 21.80 2.20
N ARG A 466 -2.36 23.07 2.52
CA ARG A 466 -2.37 24.15 1.52
C ARG A 466 -1.28 23.95 0.46
N TYR A 467 -0.07 23.58 0.87
CA TYR A 467 1.03 23.23 -0.01
C TYR A 467 0.63 22.11 -0.98
N ARG A 468 0.06 20.99 -0.51
CA ARG A 468 -0.35 19.87 -1.39
C ARG A 468 -1.35 20.28 -2.46
N ASN A 469 -2.34 21.09 -2.09
CA ASN A 469 -3.32 21.59 -3.04
C ASN A 469 -2.67 22.53 -4.06
N PHE A 470 -1.79 23.41 -3.60
CA PHE A 470 -1.09 24.36 -4.46
C PHE A 470 -0.03 23.67 -5.35
N ASP A 471 0.60 22.61 -4.87
CA ASP A 471 1.56 21.78 -5.61
C ASP A 471 0.93 21.19 -6.88
N ARG A 472 -0.32 20.72 -6.78
CA ARG A 472 -1.10 20.22 -7.93
C ARG A 472 -1.39 21.32 -8.95
N ILE A 473 -1.67 22.54 -8.47
CA ILE A 473 -1.90 23.71 -9.33
C ILE A 473 -0.60 24.07 -10.06
N ILE A 474 0.53 24.11 -9.36
CA ILE A 474 1.85 24.34 -9.95
C ILE A 474 2.18 23.26 -10.98
N ASP A 475 1.99 21.97 -10.66
CA ASP A 475 2.23 20.87 -11.61
C ASP A 475 1.35 20.97 -12.86
N HIS A 476 0.08 21.34 -12.69
CA HIS A 476 -0.81 21.58 -13.82
C HIS A 476 -0.28 22.69 -14.71
N LYS A 477 0.02 23.86 -14.14
CA LYS A 477 0.55 25.02 -14.88
C LYS A 477 1.87 24.72 -15.58
N LEU A 478 2.78 23.99 -14.93
CA LEU A 478 4.04 23.54 -15.55
C LEU A 478 3.78 22.61 -16.75
N LYS A 479 2.81 21.69 -16.64
CA LYS A 479 2.44 20.75 -17.71
C LYS A 479 1.76 21.45 -18.88
N THR A 480 0.88 22.42 -18.62
CA THR A 480 0.15 23.20 -19.63
C THR A 480 0.94 24.40 -20.16
N LYS A 481 2.12 24.67 -19.58
CA LYS A 481 3.00 25.81 -19.89
C LYS A 481 2.34 27.18 -19.62
N GLU A 482 1.48 27.24 -18.62
CA GLU A 482 0.92 28.50 -18.13
C GLU A 482 1.96 29.32 -17.37
N SER A 483 1.75 30.64 -17.31
CA SER A 483 2.59 31.52 -16.51
C SER A 483 2.32 31.35 -15.01
N ILE A 484 3.37 31.45 -14.21
CA ILE A 484 3.31 31.41 -12.74
C ILE A 484 3.99 32.68 -12.25
N SER A 485 3.26 33.51 -11.51
CA SER A 485 3.75 34.78 -10.99
C SER A 485 4.76 34.60 -9.84
N GLU A 486 5.57 35.62 -9.58
CA GLU A 486 6.53 35.57 -8.46
C GLU A 486 5.83 35.45 -7.10
N SER A 487 4.66 36.08 -6.93
CA SER A 487 3.86 35.95 -5.71
C SER A 487 3.33 34.54 -5.51
N GLU A 488 2.94 33.85 -6.59
CA GLU A 488 2.55 32.43 -6.51
C GLU A 488 3.75 31.58 -6.12
N TRP A 489 4.92 31.79 -6.74
CA TRP A 489 6.13 31.07 -6.35
C TRP A 489 6.52 31.31 -4.91
N GLN A 490 6.45 32.55 -4.43
CA GLN A 490 6.76 32.89 -3.05
C GLN A 490 5.82 32.15 -2.08
N ASN A 491 4.51 32.25 -2.30
CA ASN A 491 3.52 31.54 -1.48
C ASN A 491 3.76 30.02 -1.50
N TYR A 492 4.06 29.43 -2.66
CA TYR A 492 4.34 28.00 -2.80
C TYR A 492 5.56 27.56 -1.98
N GLN A 493 6.63 28.35 -1.97
CA GLN A 493 7.84 28.06 -1.22
C GLN A 493 7.66 28.31 0.29
N GLU A 494 6.92 29.35 0.68
CA GLU A 494 6.64 29.67 2.09
C GLU A 494 5.79 28.62 2.79
N LEU A 495 4.91 27.92 2.06
CA LEU A 495 4.08 26.84 2.63
C LEU A 495 4.89 25.59 3.00
N ASN A 496 6.07 25.37 2.39
CA ASN A 496 6.93 24.22 2.71
C ASN A 496 8.43 24.52 2.44
N PRO A 497 9.04 25.43 3.22
CA PRO A 497 10.33 26.06 2.88
C PRO A 497 11.54 25.13 3.04
N LEU A 498 11.37 23.99 3.69
CA LEU A 498 12.42 22.98 3.85
C LEU A 498 12.33 21.84 2.84
N PHE A 499 11.27 21.80 2.02
CA PHE A 499 11.08 20.75 1.04
C PHE A 499 11.75 21.11 -0.29
N TRP A 500 12.81 20.38 -0.64
CA TRP A 500 13.66 20.70 -1.80
C TRP A 500 12.89 20.86 -3.13
N ALA A 501 11.78 20.12 -3.30
CA ALA A 501 11.02 20.09 -4.54
C ALA A 501 10.43 21.45 -4.91
N VAL A 502 10.10 22.30 -3.91
CA VAL A 502 9.51 23.63 -4.18
C VAL A 502 10.48 24.56 -4.92
N TYR A 503 11.76 24.41 -4.65
CA TYR A 503 12.84 25.14 -5.31
C TYR A 503 13.22 24.48 -6.64
N TYR A 504 13.24 23.14 -6.68
CA TYR A 504 13.51 22.41 -7.92
C TYR A 504 12.50 22.72 -9.03
N LYS A 505 11.20 22.73 -8.72
CA LYS A 505 10.13 23.05 -9.69
C LYS A 505 10.28 24.48 -10.22
N LYS A 506 10.53 25.46 -9.34
CA LYS A 506 10.80 26.86 -9.73
C LYS A 506 12.06 26.99 -10.60
N GLY A 507 13.14 26.30 -10.23
CA GLY A 507 14.39 26.27 -11.00
C GLY A 507 14.20 25.71 -12.41
N LYS A 508 13.43 24.63 -12.57
CA LYS A 508 13.07 24.09 -13.90
C LYS A 508 12.28 25.10 -14.72
N TYR A 509 11.29 25.75 -14.13
CA TYR A 509 10.48 26.77 -14.79
C TYR A 509 11.36 27.90 -15.37
N TYR A 510 12.27 28.46 -14.57
CA TYR A 510 13.20 29.49 -15.03
C TYR A 510 14.21 28.98 -16.05
N PHE A 511 14.69 27.75 -15.90
CA PHE A 511 15.59 27.14 -16.88
C PHE A 511 14.93 27.04 -18.26
N ASP A 512 13.66 26.63 -18.31
CA ASP A 512 12.88 26.53 -19.55
C ASP A 512 12.62 27.91 -20.18
N GLN A 513 12.50 28.96 -19.35
CA GLN A 513 12.45 30.36 -19.78
C GLN A 513 13.82 30.97 -20.15
N LYS A 514 14.91 30.20 -20.07
CA LYS A 514 16.29 30.66 -20.28
C LYS A 514 16.76 31.74 -19.28
N ARG A 515 16.08 31.89 -18.15
CA ARG A 515 16.45 32.75 -17.01
C ARG A 515 17.48 32.03 -16.14
N TYR A 516 18.70 31.86 -16.69
CA TYR A 516 19.67 30.92 -16.12
C TYR A 516 20.23 31.32 -14.75
N GLY A 517 20.43 32.62 -14.47
CA GLY A 517 20.91 33.08 -13.16
C GLY A 517 19.91 32.72 -12.06
N GLU A 518 18.64 33.07 -12.27
CA GLU A 518 17.57 32.76 -11.32
C GLU A 518 17.33 31.25 -11.19
N ALA A 519 17.45 30.49 -12.28
CA ALA A 519 17.39 29.04 -12.23
C ALA A 519 18.52 28.45 -11.38
N LEU A 520 19.75 28.98 -11.50
CA LEU A 520 20.91 28.53 -10.73
C LEU A 520 20.67 28.72 -9.23
N ASP A 521 20.21 29.90 -8.81
CA ASP A 521 19.90 30.20 -7.40
C ASP A 521 18.90 29.19 -6.82
N GLN A 522 17.85 28.87 -7.59
CA GLN A 522 16.83 27.90 -7.16
C GLN A 522 17.39 26.47 -7.09
N PHE A 523 18.20 26.04 -8.05
CA PHE A 523 18.81 24.71 -8.00
C PHE A 523 19.84 24.58 -6.88
N GLN A 524 20.63 25.62 -6.61
CA GLN A 524 21.56 25.65 -5.47
C GLN A 524 20.78 25.57 -4.15
N ARG A 525 19.67 26.31 -4.02
CA ARG A 525 18.79 26.22 -2.85
C ARG A 525 18.20 24.82 -2.67
N ALA A 526 17.72 24.19 -3.75
CA ALA A 526 17.22 22.82 -3.72
C ALA A 526 18.33 21.83 -3.27
N ASN A 527 19.54 21.99 -3.79
CA ASN A 527 20.69 21.12 -3.49
C ASN A 527 21.19 21.26 -2.05
N ALA A 528 20.94 22.39 -1.39
CA ALA A 528 21.29 22.63 0.01
C ALA A 528 20.29 21.98 1.00
N LEU A 529 19.11 21.57 0.52
CA LEU A 529 18.07 20.90 1.31
C LEU A 529 18.20 19.37 1.22
N GLU A 530 17.41 18.66 2.03
CA GLU A 530 17.42 17.20 2.04
C GLU A 530 16.70 16.62 0.81
N VAL A 531 17.45 16.35 -0.26
CA VAL A 531 16.92 15.75 -1.49
C VAL A 531 16.58 14.28 -1.26
N THR A 532 15.46 13.82 -1.80
CA THR A 532 14.83 12.53 -1.43
C THR A 532 15.54 11.31 -2.00
N THR A 533 16.10 11.41 -3.21
CA THR A 533 16.82 10.32 -3.88
C THR A 533 18.17 10.76 -4.43
N ALA A 534 19.09 9.80 -4.61
CA ALA A 534 20.37 10.09 -5.27
C ALA A 534 20.17 10.46 -6.74
N VAL A 535 19.09 9.97 -7.37
CA VAL A 535 18.72 10.31 -8.76
C VAL A 535 18.32 11.78 -8.85
N ASP A 536 17.48 12.27 -7.94
CA ASP A 536 17.08 13.67 -7.90
C ASP A 536 18.25 14.60 -7.61
N GLN A 537 19.15 14.19 -6.71
CA GLN A 537 20.37 14.93 -6.43
C GLN A 537 21.28 15.03 -7.67
N LYS A 538 21.47 13.92 -8.39
CA LYS A 538 22.18 13.90 -9.68
C LYS A 538 21.49 14.78 -10.73
N ASN A 539 20.16 14.81 -10.76
CA ASN A 539 19.38 15.66 -11.67
C ASN A 539 19.59 17.15 -11.38
N ILE A 540 19.51 17.58 -10.12
CA ILE A 540 19.79 18.96 -9.71
C ILE A 540 21.21 19.37 -10.10
N ALA A 541 22.21 18.54 -9.75
CA ALA A 541 23.61 18.78 -10.12
C ALA A 541 23.85 18.81 -11.64
N SER A 542 23.05 18.09 -12.43
CA SER A 542 23.08 18.15 -13.90
C SER A 542 22.58 19.50 -14.42
N TYR A 543 21.52 20.06 -13.84
CA TYR A 543 21.03 21.39 -14.22
C TYR A 543 22.02 22.50 -13.87
N ILE A 544 22.60 22.47 -12.67
CA ILE A 544 23.65 23.42 -12.23
C ILE A 544 24.80 23.43 -13.24
N ARG A 545 25.39 22.26 -13.55
CA ARG A 545 26.48 22.14 -14.52
C ARG A 545 26.10 22.62 -15.93
N LYS A 546 24.86 22.40 -16.37
CA LYS A 546 24.38 22.87 -17.68
C LYS A 546 24.27 24.39 -17.74
N ILE A 547 23.94 25.03 -16.62
CA ILE A 547 23.87 26.50 -16.53
C ILE A 547 25.28 27.09 -16.51
N GLU A 548 26.17 26.57 -15.68
CA GLU A 548 27.56 27.03 -15.55
C GLU A 548 28.28 27.00 -16.90
N LYS A 549 28.16 25.88 -17.65
CA LYS A 549 28.73 25.77 -19.01
C LYS A 549 28.17 26.78 -20.02
N LYS A 550 26.94 27.26 -19.83
CA LYS A 550 26.35 28.31 -20.69
C LYS A 550 26.81 29.70 -20.27
N GLY A 551 27.22 29.88 -19.02
CA GLY A 551 27.83 31.10 -18.49
C GLY A 551 29.25 31.31 -19.01
N ASP A 552 30.05 30.24 -19.11
CA ASP A 552 31.43 30.27 -19.63
C ASP A 552 31.56 30.52 -21.16
N HIS A 553 30.43 30.64 -21.87
CA HIS A 553 30.38 30.92 -23.31
C HIS A 553 29.80 32.32 -23.64
N ARG A 554 29.67 33.18 -22.64
CA ARG A 554 29.46 34.63 -22.79
C ARG A 554 30.74 35.36 -22.41
#